data_AF-A0A376KHX7-F1
#
_entry.id   AF-A0A376KHX7-F1
#
_cell.length_a   1.000
_cell.length_b   1.000
_cell.length_c   1.000
_cell.angle_alpha   90.00
_cell.angle_beta   90.00
_cell.angle_gamma   90.00
#
_symmetry.space_group_name_H-M   'P 1'
#
loop_
_entity.id
_entity.type
_entity.pdbx_description
1 polymer ?
#
loop_
_entity_poly.entity_id
_entity_poly.type
_entity_poly.pdbx_seq_one_letter_code
_entity_poly.pdbx_strand_id
1 'polypeptide(L)' 'MSAELMRLLSNIIRTGIISEVDEKSWRVRVRSGELETGWLRWNTTRAGAFNVWLPPSTQANRW' A
#
# COMPACT_ATOMS: atom_id res chain seq x y z
N MET A 1 -19.79 -17.25 15.31
CA MET A 1 -19.84 -16.87 13.87
C MET A 1 -19.56 -15.39 13.58
N SER A 2 -19.16 -14.55 14.55
CA SER A 2 -19.09 -13.07 14.38
C SER A 2 -17.66 -12.49 14.35
N ALA A 3 -16.74 -12.98 15.19
CA ALA A 3 -15.42 -12.35 15.35
C ALA A 3 -14.54 -12.41 14.09
N GLU A 4 -14.53 -13.54 13.36
CA GLU A 4 -13.71 -13.67 12.15
C GLU A 4 -14.25 -12.82 10.99
N LEU A 5 -15.58 -12.72 10.86
CA LEU A 5 -16.19 -11.83 9.87
C LEU A 5 -15.82 -10.37 10.16
N MET A 6 -15.90 -9.94 11.42
CA MET A 6 -15.47 -8.60 11.82
C MET A 6 -13.97 -8.38 11.55
N ARG A 7 -13.12 -9.36 11.85
CA ARG A 7 -11.68 -9.29 11.53
C ARG A 7 -11.46 -9.09 10.04
N LEU A 8 -12.14 -9.84 9.18
CA LEU A 8 -12.04 -9.71 7.72
C LEU A 8 -12.54 -8.35 7.23
N LEU A 9 -13.71 -7.90 7.71
CA LEU A 9 -14.27 -6.59 7.36
C LEU A 9 -13.33 -5.45 7.73
N SER A 10 -12.74 -5.46 8.93
CA SER A 10 -11.75 -4.47 9.35
C SER A 10 -10.43 -4.54 8.57
N ASN A 11 -10.17 -5.62 7.81
CA ASN A 11 -8.99 -5.76 6.96
C ASN A 11 -9.23 -5.31 5.50
N ILE A 12 -10.47 -5.00 5.09
CA ILE A 12 -10.76 -4.58 3.72
C ILE A 12 -10.12 -3.23 3.40
N ILE A 13 -10.19 -2.28 4.33
CA ILE A 13 -9.60 -0.94 4.21
C ILE A 13 -8.78 -0.65 5.46
N ARG A 14 -7.49 -0.35 5.27
CA ARG A 14 -6.58 0.07 6.33
C ARG A 14 -5.75 1.26 5.87
N THR A 15 -5.48 2.16 6.80
CA THR A 15 -4.54 3.27 6.60
C THR A 15 -3.18 2.89 7.14
N GLY A 16 -2.12 3.38 6.49
CA GLY A 16 -0.75 3.06 6.89
C GLY A 16 0.28 3.95 6.21
N ILE A 17 1.53 3.79 6.61
CA ILE A 17 2.67 4.56 6.10
C ILE A 17 3.51 3.63 5.24
N ILE A 18 3.95 4.09 4.07
CA ILE A 18 4.87 3.33 3.21
C ILE A 18 6.21 3.18 3.92
N SER A 19 6.60 1.94 4.21
CA SER A 19 7.85 1.60 4.86
C SER A 19 8.97 1.38 3.84
N GLU A 20 8.68 0.72 2.72
CA GLU A 20 9.64 0.38 1.68
C GLU A 20 9.03 0.52 0.29
N VAL A 21 9.86 0.89 -0.69
CA VAL A 21 9.49 1.02 -2.11
C VAL A 21 10.49 0.23 -2.93
N ASP A 22 10.00 -0.73 -3.72
CA ASP A 22 10.79 -1.45 -4.72
C ASP A 22 10.42 -0.92 -6.11
N GLU A 23 11.28 -0.03 -6.61
CA GLU A 23 11.14 0.59 -7.93
C GLU A 23 11.38 -0.38 -9.09
N LYS A 24 12.05 -1.51 -8.87
CA LYS A 24 12.29 -2.51 -9.93
C LYS A 24 11.05 -3.38 -10.16
N SER A 25 10.37 -3.76 -9.08
CA SER A 25 9.18 -4.62 -9.17
C SER A 25 7.85 -3.88 -9.03
N TRP A 26 7.89 -2.55 -8.90
CA TRP A 26 6.73 -1.66 -8.84
C TRP A 26 5.80 -2.01 -7.67
N ARG A 27 6.42 -2.26 -6.52
CA ARG A 27 5.72 -2.63 -5.30
C ARG A 27 6.17 -1.79 -4.11
N VAL A 28 5.27 -1.69 -3.14
CA VAL A 28 5.49 -1.02 -1.86
C VAL A 28 5.13 -1.95 -0.71
N ARG A 29 5.75 -1.69 0.43
CA ARG A 29 5.31 -2.22 1.73
C ARG A 29 4.73 -1.09 2.55
N VAL A 30 3.64 -1.38 3.25
CA VAL A 30 2.92 -0.42 4.07
C VAL A 30 2.85 -0.96 5.49
N ARG A 31 3.16 -0.10 6.47
CA ARG A 31 2.98 -0.38 7.89
C ARG A 31 1.68 0.25 8.36
N SER A 32 0.77 -0.57 8.89
CA SER A 32 -0.51 -0.19 9.46
C SER A 32 -0.55 -0.62 10.93
N GLY A 33 -0.11 0.24 11.84
CA GLY A 33 0.12 -0.12 13.25
C GLY A 33 1.23 -1.16 13.36
N GLU A 34 0.97 -2.26 14.05
CA GLU A 34 1.90 -3.40 14.21
C GLU A 34 1.96 -4.32 12.98
N LEU A 35 1.06 -4.15 12.01
CA LEU A 35 1.03 -4.97 10.80
C LEU A 35 1.91 -4.34 9.72
N GLU A 36 2.88 -5.09 9.25
CA GLU A 36 3.61 -4.78 8.03
C GLU A 36 3.11 -5.64 6.88
N THR A 37 2.70 -5.01 5.78
CA THR A 37 2.21 -5.76 4.62
C THR A 37 3.35 -6.47 3.90
N GLY A 38 2.99 -7.47 3.10
CA GLY A 38 3.86 -7.92 2.00
C GLY A 38 3.98 -6.85 0.90
N TRP A 39 4.54 -7.25 -0.23
CA TRP A 39 4.69 -6.38 -1.40
C TRP A 39 3.36 -6.17 -2.13
N LEU A 40 2.88 -4.93 -2.13
CA LEU A 40 1.63 -4.50 -2.77
C LEU A 40 1.91 -3.62 -3.98
N ARG A 41 1.07 -3.68 -5.02
CA ARG A 41 1.10 -2.68 -6.10
C ARG A 41 0.43 -1.39 -5.62
N TRP A 42 0.89 -0.25 -6.12
CA TRP A 42 0.20 1.04 -5.94
C TRP A 42 -0.60 1.42 -7.18
N ASN A 43 -1.56 2.33 -7.00
CA ASN A 43 -2.32 2.91 -8.10
C ASN A 43 -1.54 4.06 -8.74
N THR A 44 -1.52 4.10 -10.07
CA THR A 44 -1.01 5.22 -10.88
C THR A 44 -2.15 5.82 -11.71
N THR A 45 -1.99 7.07 -12.15
CA THR A 45 -2.96 7.77 -13.01
C THR A 45 -3.20 7.03 -14.33
N ARG A 46 -2.18 6.36 -14.88
CA ARG A 46 -2.25 5.61 -16.15
C ARG A 46 -1.30 4.41 -16.14
N ALA A 47 -1.82 3.23 -16.48
CA ALA A 47 -1.06 1.98 -16.57
C ALA A 47 -1.29 1.24 -17.92
N GLY A 48 -1.53 1.99 -19.01
CA GLY A 48 -1.77 1.46 -20.35
C GLY A 48 -0.58 1.70 -21.30
N ALA A 49 -0.85 1.80 -22.60
CA ALA A 49 0.18 2.10 -23.61
C ALA A 49 0.92 3.42 -23.33
N PHE A 50 0.18 4.40 -22.81
CA PHE A 50 0.76 5.54 -22.11
C PHE A 50 0.74 5.23 -20.61
N ASN A 51 1.92 5.23 -19.99
CA ASN A 51 2.07 5.01 -18.56
C ASN A 51 2.64 6.25 -17.88
N VAL A 52 2.28 6.42 -16.61
CA VAL A 52 2.83 7.48 -15.76
C VAL A 52 3.57 6.80 -14.62
N TRP A 53 4.87 7.08 -14.53
CA TRP A 53 5.74 6.57 -13.49
C TRP A 53 5.95 7.63 -12.41
N LEU A 54 5.27 7.45 -11.29
CA LEU A 54 5.37 8.27 -10.09
C LEU A 54 5.39 7.33 -8.89
N PRO A 55 6.56 6.77 -8.54
CA PRO A 55 6.68 5.91 -7.38
C PRO A 55 6.39 6.74 -6.12
N PRO A 56 5.65 6.18 -5.16
CA PRO A 56 5.38 6.90 -3.92
C PRO A 56 6.67 6.95 -3.08
N SER A 57 6.87 8.03 -2.34
CA SER A 57 8.04 8.19 -1.46
C SER A 57 7.87 7.38 -0.18
N THR A 58 8.96 6.79 0.32
CA THR A 58 9.03 6.40 1.72
C THR A 58 8.90 7.66 2.58
N GLN A 59 8.00 7.60 3.57
CA GLN A 59 7.79 8.63 4.60
C GLN A 59 7.51 10.08 4.10
N ALA A 60 6.32 10.31 3.52
CA ALA A 60 5.73 11.64 3.37
C ALA A 60 5.16 12.17 4.71
N ASN A 61 6.03 12.47 5.69
CA ASN A 61 5.64 13.17 6.93
C ASN A 61 6.28 14.58 6.99
N ARG A 62 6.22 15.31 5.88
CA ARG A 62 6.42 16.76 5.86
C ARG A 62 5.41 17.39 4.89
N TRP A 63 4.24 17.70 5.42
CA TRP A 63 3.50 18.89 5.04
C TRP A 63 3.64 19.87 6.21
#